data_AF-A0A946E0P8-F1
#
_entry.id   AF-A0A946E0P8-F1
#
_cell.length_a   1.000
_cell.length_b   1.000
_cell.length_c   1.000
_cell.angle_alpha   90.00
_cell.angle_beta   90.00
_cell.angle_gamma   90.00
#
_symmetry.space_group_name_H-M   'P 1'
#
loop_
_entity.id
_entity.type
_entity.pdbx_description
1 polymer ?
#
loop_
_entity_poly.entity_id
_entity_poly.type
_entity_poly.pdbx_seq_one_letter_code
_entity_poly.pdbx_strand_id
1 'polypeptide(L)'
;MRHSMTTPRPWTSARTWVLLGTALAFLAFTGQVRDVQAQDEEVVEAELVVDDPHAALFIEENYPSASQCADCHERIYWEWASSNHAYASISPMFHKFEQTINDLSSGTIGSFCVRCHQQIGTQLGEPREAPLWERSQISREGVTCITCHRVAAQYGKVNGERTVEPGPIYDPMRGAGDGTDIAVVLEDPDYWKVDTDGEGRGTPIHNGIIEFEQISESEFCVSCHQVAVHPGIKLEVVWEQYRDSPAAANGV
;
A
#
# COMPACT_ATOMS: atom_id res chain seq x y z
N MET A 1 15.31 14.00 -61.11
CA MET A 1 15.33 12.54 -61.37
C MET A 1 14.14 11.93 -60.63
N ARG A 2 13.17 11.38 -61.38
CA ARG A 2 11.91 10.82 -60.88
C ARG A 2 12.00 9.30 -60.87
N HIS A 3 11.71 8.65 -59.75
CA HIS A 3 11.32 7.23 -59.67
C HIS A 3 10.18 7.15 -58.64
N SER A 4 8.92 7.19 -59.06
CA SER A 4 8.06 6.09 -59.55
C SER A 4 7.68 5.11 -58.44
N MET A 5 6.51 5.37 -57.86
CA MET A 5 5.73 4.47 -57.00
C MET A 5 5.19 3.28 -57.82
N THR A 6 5.14 2.10 -57.20
CA THR A 6 4.40 0.94 -57.71
C THR A 6 3.63 0.28 -56.58
N THR A 7 2.32 0.17 -56.73
CA THR A 7 1.39 -0.72 -56.00
C THR A 7 0.52 -1.46 -57.04
N PRO A 8 -0.37 -2.40 -56.65
CA PRO A 8 -0.09 -3.81 -56.40
C PRO A 8 -0.78 -4.73 -57.44
N ARG A 9 -0.42 -6.03 -57.46
CA ARG A 9 -1.09 -7.06 -58.28
C ARG A 9 -2.04 -7.92 -57.44
N PRO A 10 -3.27 -8.22 -57.92
CA PRO A 10 -4.22 -9.08 -57.23
C PRO A 10 -3.90 -10.56 -57.46
N TRP A 11 -4.06 -11.38 -56.44
CA TRP A 11 -4.02 -12.84 -56.53
C TRP A 11 -5.45 -13.38 -56.63
N THR A 12 -5.79 -13.97 -57.76
CA THR A 12 -6.94 -14.85 -57.94
C THR A 12 -6.42 -16.25 -58.24
N SER A 13 -6.86 -17.25 -57.46
CA SER A 13 -7.11 -18.59 -57.98
C SER A 13 -7.90 -19.42 -56.98
N ALA A 14 -9.09 -19.81 -57.42
CA ALA A 14 -9.93 -20.82 -56.81
C ALA A 14 -9.24 -22.19 -56.83
N ARG A 15 -9.43 -23.00 -55.78
CA ARG A 15 -9.21 -24.45 -55.82
C ARG A 15 -10.30 -25.18 -55.02
N THR A 16 -11.30 -25.60 -55.78
CA THR A 16 -11.93 -26.93 -55.84
C THR A 16 -11.88 -27.82 -54.59
N TRP A 17 -13.08 -28.10 -54.06
CA TRP A 17 -13.37 -29.14 -53.08
C TRP A 17 -13.21 -30.53 -53.70
N VAL A 18 -12.46 -31.42 -53.04
CA VAL A 18 -12.51 -32.86 -53.28
C VAL A 18 -12.84 -33.54 -51.95
N LEU A 19 -14.04 -34.10 -51.88
CA LEU A 19 -14.49 -34.99 -50.82
C LEU A 19 -13.91 -36.39 -51.06
N LEU A 20 -13.18 -36.92 -50.08
CA LEU A 20 -12.89 -38.34 -49.99
C LEU A 20 -13.06 -38.76 -48.54
N GLY A 21 -14.15 -39.48 -48.30
CA GLY A 21 -14.47 -40.08 -47.02
C GLY A 21 -13.62 -41.32 -46.76
N THR A 22 -13.14 -41.42 -45.52
CA THR A 22 -12.66 -42.67 -44.93
C THR A 22 -13.32 -42.81 -43.58
N ALA A 23 -14.21 -43.81 -43.48
CA ALA A 23 -14.86 -44.21 -42.24
C ALA A 23 -13.82 -44.89 -41.32
N LEU A 24 -13.59 -44.29 -40.15
CA LEU A 24 -12.84 -44.91 -39.06
C LEU A 24 -13.82 -45.26 -37.95
N ALA A 25 -13.96 -46.57 -37.74
CA ALA A 25 -14.76 -47.16 -36.66
C ALA A 25 -14.11 -46.82 -35.31
N PHE A 26 -14.82 -46.05 -34.47
CA PHE A 26 -14.45 -45.85 -33.08
C PHE A 26 -14.96 -47.02 -32.23
N LEU A 27 -14.01 -47.84 -31.75
CA LEU A 27 -14.21 -48.75 -30.63
C LEU A 27 -14.36 -47.92 -29.36
N ALA A 28 -15.51 -48.04 -28.69
CA ALA A 28 -15.78 -47.42 -27.40
C ALA A 28 -14.90 -48.07 -26.31
N PHE A 29 -13.81 -47.40 -25.95
CA PHE A 29 -13.06 -47.68 -24.73
C PHE A 29 -13.71 -46.88 -23.60
N THR A 30 -14.52 -47.53 -22.78
CA THR A 30 -15.07 -46.97 -21.53
C THR A 30 -13.94 -46.87 -20.50
N GLY A 31 -13.11 -45.84 -20.63
CA GLY A 31 -12.23 -45.36 -19.58
C GLY A 31 -12.96 -44.28 -18.79
N GLN A 32 -13.17 -44.50 -17.49
CA GLN A 32 -13.71 -43.50 -16.57
C GLN A 32 -12.75 -42.31 -16.50
N VAL A 33 -13.03 -41.28 -17.28
CA VAL A 33 -12.49 -39.95 -17.05
C VAL A 33 -13.19 -39.44 -15.79
N ARG A 34 -12.45 -39.41 -14.67
CA ARG A 34 -12.89 -38.68 -13.49
C ARG A 34 -12.89 -37.21 -13.87
N ASP A 35 -14.08 -36.61 -13.94
CA ASP A 35 -14.26 -35.17 -13.86
C ASP A 35 -13.55 -34.71 -12.59
N VAL A 36 -12.36 -34.12 -12.73
CA VAL A 36 -11.81 -33.25 -11.71
C VAL A 36 -12.64 -31.99 -11.85
N GLN A 37 -13.73 -31.94 -11.08
CA GLN A 37 -14.51 -30.73 -10.90
C GLN A 37 -13.51 -29.61 -10.59
N ALA A 38 -13.44 -28.64 -11.49
CA ALA A 38 -12.87 -27.34 -11.18
C ALA A 38 -13.58 -26.91 -9.90
N GLN A 39 -12.83 -26.86 -8.81
CA GLN A 39 -13.30 -26.20 -7.61
C GLN A 39 -13.47 -24.75 -8.06
N ASP A 40 -14.71 -24.27 -8.00
CA ASP A 40 -15.02 -22.87 -8.14
C ASP A 40 -14.15 -22.14 -7.11
N GLU A 41 -12.98 -21.65 -7.53
CA GLU A 41 -12.28 -20.60 -6.81
C GLU A 41 -13.19 -19.39 -6.92
N GLU A 42 -14.09 -19.30 -5.94
CA GLU A 42 -14.78 -18.09 -5.58
C GLU A 42 -13.69 -17.03 -5.41
N VAL A 43 -13.56 -16.17 -6.42
CA VAL A 43 -12.88 -14.90 -6.26
C VAL A 43 -13.71 -14.15 -5.24
N VAL A 44 -13.30 -14.26 -3.98
CA VAL A 44 -13.82 -13.44 -2.90
C VAL A 44 -13.38 -12.02 -3.24
N GLU A 45 -14.23 -11.30 -3.99
CA GLU A 45 -14.21 -9.86 -3.91
C GLU A 45 -14.36 -9.54 -2.43
N ALA A 46 -13.35 -8.91 -1.85
CA ALA A 46 -13.41 -8.40 -0.50
C ALA A 46 -14.46 -7.27 -0.49
N GLU A 47 -15.72 -7.67 -0.43
CA GLU A 47 -16.78 -6.82 0.06
C GLU A 47 -16.40 -6.57 1.52
N LEU A 48 -15.72 -5.44 1.76
CA LEU A 48 -15.48 -4.93 3.10
C LEU A 48 -16.86 -4.79 3.74
N VAL A 49 -17.20 -5.79 4.56
CA VAL A 49 -18.43 -5.83 5.31
C VAL A 49 -18.38 -4.62 6.24
N VAL A 50 -19.10 -3.57 5.84
CA VAL A 50 -19.18 -2.25 6.52
C VAL A 50 -19.74 -2.37 7.94
N ASP A 51 -20.04 -3.57 8.43
CA ASP A 51 -20.64 -3.84 9.74
C ASP A 51 -20.18 -5.18 10.37
N ASP A 52 -18.99 -5.69 10.04
CA ASP A 52 -18.42 -6.84 10.77
C ASP A 52 -17.62 -6.35 12.00
N PRO A 53 -18.11 -6.61 13.22
CA PRO A 53 -17.39 -6.22 14.44
C PRO A 53 -16.01 -6.91 14.54
N HIS A 54 -15.82 -8.08 13.94
CA HIS A 54 -14.51 -8.76 13.95
C HIS A 54 -13.51 -8.06 13.04
N ALA A 55 -13.93 -7.56 11.87
CA ALA A 55 -13.08 -6.77 10.99
C ALA A 55 -12.64 -5.44 11.64
N ALA A 56 -13.56 -4.77 12.35
CA ALA A 56 -13.24 -3.56 13.09
C ALA A 56 -12.22 -3.83 14.22
N LEU A 57 -12.43 -4.88 15.01
CA LEU A 57 -11.48 -5.30 16.04
C LEU A 57 -10.13 -5.72 15.44
N PHE A 58 -10.13 -6.47 14.35
CA PHE A 58 -8.90 -6.85 13.66
C PHE A 58 -8.08 -5.63 13.23
N ILE A 59 -8.73 -4.59 12.68
CA ILE A 59 -8.06 -3.35 12.27
C ILE A 59 -7.49 -2.64 13.50
N GLU A 60 -8.28 -2.47 14.56
CA GLU A 60 -7.85 -1.81 15.79
C GLU A 60 -6.67 -2.55 16.45
N GLU A 61 -6.73 -3.88 16.46
CA GLU A 61 -5.71 -4.76 17.03
C GLU A 61 -4.45 -4.86 16.17
N ASN A 62 -4.50 -4.64 14.85
CA ASN A 62 -3.34 -4.84 13.97
C ASN A 62 -2.78 -3.54 13.37
N TYR A 63 -3.50 -2.44 13.50
CA TYR A 63 -3.11 -1.13 12.98
C TYR A 63 -3.41 -0.06 14.03
N PRO A 64 -2.56 0.05 15.08
CA PRO A 64 -2.79 0.98 16.17
C PRO A 64 -2.85 2.43 15.65
N SER A 65 -3.81 3.18 16.17
CA SER A 65 -4.05 4.56 15.74
C SER A 65 -3.01 5.54 16.28
N ALA A 66 -2.81 6.67 15.60
CA ALA A 66 -1.94 7.73 16.08
C ALA A 66 -2.37 8.25 17.46
N SER A 67 -3.67 8.19 17.78
CA SER A 67 -4.18 8.56 19.10
C SER A 67 -3.66 7.65 20.22
N GLN A 68 -3.46 6.35 19.96
CA GLN A 68 -2.83 5.45 20.93
C GLN A 68 -1.35 5.84 21.14
N CYS A 69 -0.65 6.26 20.07
CA CYS A 69 0.71 6.75 20.18
C CYS A 69 0.81 8.04 21.01
N ALA A 70 -0.25 8.86 21.03
CA ALA A 70 -0.29 10.11 21.75
C ALA A 70 -0.20 9.95 23.28
N ASP A 71 -0.59 8.78 23.82
CA ASP A 71 -0.57 8.53 25.27
C ASP A 71 0.84 8.65 25.87
N CYS A 72 1.88 8.34 25.09
CA CYS A 72 3.28 8.47 25.50
C CYS A 72 4.08 9.45 24.63
N HIS A 73 3.73 9.60 23.34
CA HIS A 73 4.44 10.44 22.37
C HIS A 73 3.69 11.74 22.04
N GLU A 74 3.13 12.40 23.06
CA GLU A 74 2.29 13.60 22.91
C GLU A 74 2.88 14.66 21.98
N ARG A 75 4.16 15.04 22.20
CA ARG A 75 4.80 16.09 21.40
C ARG A 75 4.86 15.72 19.92
N ILE A 76 5.31 14.51 19.61
CA ILE A 76 5.45 14.01 18.24
C ILE A 76 4.06 13.89 17.60
N TYR A 77 3.07 13.41 18.35
CA TYR A 77 1.69 13.35 17.90
C TYR A 77 1.17 14.73 17.46
N TRP A 78 1.39 15.79 18.26
CA TRP A 78 0.93 17.13 17.89
C TRP A 78 1.71 17.76 16.71
N GLU A 79 3.00 17.47 16.60
CA GLU A 79 3.80 17.83 15.42
C GLU A 79 3.25 17.15 14.16
N TRP A 80 2.96 15.85 14.23
CA TRP A 80 2.34 15.08 13.16
C TRP A 80 0.93 15.57 12.82
N ALA A 81 0.07 15.77 13.82
CA ALA A 81 -1.34 16.12 13.64
C ALA A 81 -1.54 17.48 12.94
N SER A 82 -0.54 18.35 13.02
CA SER A 82 -0.51 19.65 12.32
C SER A 82 0.21 19.62 10.96
N SER A 83 0.74 18.47 10.56
CA SER A 83 1.52 18.31 9.33
C SER A 83 0.68 17.98 8.11
N ASN A 84 1.28 18.12 6.92
CA ASN A 84 0.66 17.65 5.68
C ASN A 84 0.49 16.12 5.63
N HIS A 85 1.25 15.36 6.42
CA HIS A 85 1.11 13.90 6.49
C HIS A 85 -0.21 13.48 7.13
N ALA A 86 -0.60 14.10 8.25
CA ALA A 86 -1.90 13.88 8.87
C ALA A 86 -3.07 14.38 7.99
N TYR A 87 -2.83 15.42 7.19
CA TYR A 87 -3.83 16.00 6.29
C TYR A 87 -3.96 15.26 4.95
N ALA A 88 -3.03 14.35 4.63
CA ALA A 88 -2.89 13.75 3.30
C ALA A 88 -4.14 13.02 2.80
N SER A 89 -4.85 12.35 3.71
CA SER A 89 -6.06 11.56 3.45
C SER A 89 -7.32 12.40 3.28
N ILE A 90 -7.41 13.56 3.94
CA ILE A 90 -8.64 14.35 4.11
C ILE A 90 -8.61 15.68 3.37
N SER A 91 -7.53 15.98 2.66
CA SER A 91 -7.38 17.22 1.90
C SER A 91 -8.44 17.33 0.78
N PRO A 92 -9.32 18.36 0.80
CA PRO A 92 -10.30 18.56 -0.27
C PRO A 92 -9.63 18.83 -1.62
N MET A 93 -8.46 19.46 -1.62
CA MET A 93 -7.68 19.67 -2.83
C MET A 93 -7.21 18.35 -3.40
N PHE A 94 -6.67 17.44 -2.57
CA PHE A 94 -6.29 16.10 -2.98
C PHE A 94 -7.47 15.37 -3.63
N HIS A 95 -8.63 15.31 -2.96
CA HIS A 95 -9.79 14.60 -3.51
C HIS A 95 -10.26 15.17 -4.85
N LYS A 96 -10.17 16.49 -5.06
CA LYS A 96 -10.52 17.10 -6.35
C LYS A 96 -9.52 16.78 -7.45
N PHE A 97 -8.22 16.78 -7.16
CA PHE A 97 -7.20 16.39 -8.12
C PHE A 97 -7.29 14.89 -8.45
N GLU A 98 -7.42 14.05 -7.43
CA GLU A 98 -7.56 12.60 -7.59
C GLU A 98 -8.80 12.26 -8.44
N GLN A 99 -9.95 12.87 -8.15
CA GLN A 99 -11.17 12.67 -8.92
C GLN A 99 -10.98 13.10 -10.38
N THR A 100 -10.42 14.29 -10.61
CA THR A 100 -10.19 14.81 -11.97
C THR A 100 -9.27 13.89 -12.78
N ILE A 101 -8.18 13.39 -12.18
CA ILE A 101 -7.24 12.48 -12.84
C ILE A 101 -7.88 11.12 -13.10
N ASN A 102 -8.71 10.61 -12.18
CA ASN A 102 -9.46 9.38 -12.42
C ASN A 102 -10.47 9.54 -13.56
N ASP A 103 -11.21 10.65 -13.60
CA ASP A 103 -12.17 10.94 -14.68
C ASP A 103 -11.46 11.02 -16.04
N LEU A 104 -10.32 11.72 -16.11
CA LEU A 104 -9.53 11.86 -17.35
C LEU A 104 -8.90 10.53 -17.81
N SER A 105 -8.54 9.66 -16.86
CA SER A 105 -7.91 8.38 -17.13
C SER A 105 -8.91 7.23 -17.28
N SER A 106 -10.21 7.51 -17.20
CA SER A 106 -11.27 6.49 -17.14
C SER A 106 -11.03 5.44 -16.05
N GLY A 107 -10.49 5.86 -14.91
CA GLY A 107 -10.18 5.01 -13.75
C GLY A 107 -8.92 4.13 -13.88
N THR A 108 -8.16 4.22 -14.97
CA THR A 108 -6.97 3.38 -15.18
C THR A 108 -5.80 3.68 -14.23
N ILE A 109 -5.85 4.82 -13.52
CA ILE A 109 -4.89 5.19 -12.47
C ILE A 109 -5.09 4.35 -11.19
N GLY A 110 -6.29 3.82 -10.95
CA GLY A 110 -6.59 2.91 -9.83
C GLY A 110 -6.17 3.48 -8.47
N SER A 111 -5.51 2.66 -7.64
CA SER A 111 -5.11 3.03 -6.27
C SER A 111 -3.86 3.92 -6.20
N PHE A 112 -3.27 4.34 -7.32
CA PHE A 112 -1.99 5.03 -7.37
C PHE A 112 -1.89 6.23 -6.40
N CYS A 113 -2.90 7.11 -6.40
CA CYS A 113 -2.90 8.31 -5.57
C CYS A 113 -2.98 7.97 -4.06
N VAL A 114 -3.80 6.96 -3.72
CA VAL A 114 -4.10 6.60 -2.34
C VAL A 114 -3.02 5.74 -1.68
N ARG A 115 -2.08 5.15 -2.45
CA ARG A 115 -0.90 4.44 -1.91
C ARG A 115 -0.01 5.33 -1.06
N CYS A 116 0.11 6.62 -1.39
CA CYS A 116 0.86 7.59 -0.60
C CYS A 116 -0.02 8.37 0.38
N HIS A 117 -1.24 8.73 -0.03
CA HIS A 117 -2.11 9.64 0.74
C HIS A 117 -2.97 8.95 1.81
N GLN A 118 -3.25 7.66 1.63
CA GLN A 118 -4.15 6.85 2.46
C GLN A 118 -3.57 5.42 2.56
N GLN A 119 -2.28 5.33 2.86
CA GLN A 119 -1.51 4.10 2.70
C GLN A 119 -2.08 2.92 3.48
N ILE A 120 -2.48 3.14 4.74
CA ILE A 120 -3.11 2.06 5.54
C ILE A 120 -4.41 1.59 4.89
N GLY A 121 -5.22 2.49 4.32
CA GLY A 121 -6.41 2.11 3.57
C GLY A 121 -6.10 1.21 2.38
N THR A 122 -5.01 1.47 1.65
CA THR A 122 -4.58 0.56 0.58
C THR A 122 -4.07 -0.78 1.10
N GLN A 123 -3.40 -0.81 2.26
CA GLN A 123 -2.94 -2.06 2.89
C GLN A 123 -4.11 -2.91 3.40
N LEU A 124 -5.19 -2.26 3.85
CA LEU A 124 -6.44 -2.89 4.28
C LEU A 124 -7.34 -3.31 3.10
N GLY A 125 -6.98 -2.96 1.87
CA GLY A 125 -7.81 -3.23 0.70
C GLY A 125 -9.07 -2.37 0.63
N GLU A 126 -9.11 -1.23 1.32
CA GLU A 126 -10.25 -0.31 1.24
C GLU A 126 -10.46 0.18 -0.21
N PRO A 127 -11.71 0.21 -0.72
CA PRO A 127 -11.98 0.71 -2.04
C PRO A 127 -11.48 2.15 -2.17
N ARG A 128 -10.84 2.48 -3.28
CA ARG A 128 -10.31 3.83 -3.52
C ARG A 128 -11.42 4.89 -3.49
N GLU A 129 -12.59 4.58 -4.06
CA GLU A 129 -13.78 5.43 -4.06
C GLU A 129 -14.51 5.51 -2.72
N ALA A 130 -14.13 4.69 -1.73
CA ALA A 130 -14.81 4.71 -0.43
C ALA A 130 -14.78 6.12 0.16
N PRO A 131 -15.95 6.69 0.50
CA PRO A 131 -16.00 8.02 1.07
C PRO A 131 -15.36 8.04 2.45
N LEU A 132 -14.82 9.19 2.85
CA LEU A 132 -14.05 9.32 4.10
C LEU A 132 -14.79 8.79 5.33
N TRP A 133 -16.12 8.94 5.41
CA TRP A 133 -16.92 8.50 6.55
C TRP A 133 -17.20 6.99 6.60
N GLU A 134 -16.88 6.24 5.54
CA GLU A 134 -16.98 4.77 5.49
C GLU A 134 -15.61 4.09 5.66
N ARG A 135 -14.51 4.85 5.61
CA ARG A 135 -13.14 4.32 5.82
C ARG A 135 -12.89 3.98 7.28
N SER A 136 -11.97 3.06 7.55
CA SER A 136 -11.50 2.82 8.92
C SER A 136 -10.90 4.09 9.51
N GLN A 137 -10.91 4.21 10.84
CA GLN A 137 -10.35 5.37 11.52
C GLN A 137 -8.88 5.60 11.14
N ILE A 138 -8.09 4.54 11.10
CA ILE A 138 -6.66 4.61 10.78
C ILE A 138 -6.38 5.10 9.35
N SER A 139 -7.21 4.71 8.38
CA SER A 139 -7.09 5.19 7.00
C SER A 139 -7.37 6.69 6.85
N ARG A 140 -8.18 7.26 7.76
CA ARG A 140 -8.46 8.71 7.78
C ARG A 140 -7.31 9.51 8.36
N GLU A 141 -6.36 8.89 9.05
CA GLU A 141 -5.19 9.57 9.63
C GLU A 141 -4.13 9.93 8.57
N GLY A 142 -4.28 9.51 7.31
CA GLY A 142 -3.33 9.83 6.25
C GLY A 142 -2.04 9.04 6.38
N VAL A 143 -0.90 9.74 6.33
CA VAL A 143 0.40 9.14 6.61
C VAL A 143 0.62 9.16 8.12
N THR A 144 0.04 8.18 8.81
CA THR A 144 0.08 7.99 10.27
C THR A 144 1.43 7.48 10.79
N CYS A 145 1.56 7.32 12.11
CA CYS A 145 2.75 6.86 12.82
C CYS A 145 3.25 5.50 12.28
N ILE A 146 2.34 4.52 12.19
CA ILE A 146 2.69 3.16 11.76
C ILE A 146 3.09 3.09 10.28
N THR A 147 2.66 4.05 9.45
CA THR A 147 3.12 4.12 8.06
C THR A 147 4.64 4.32 7.99
N CYS A 148 5.26 4.87 9.03
CA CYS A 148 6.71 4.96 9.14
C CYS A 148 7.30 3.86 10.04
N HIS A 149 6.70 3.63 11.20
CA HIS A 149 7.26 2.81 12.27
C HIS A 149 6.98 1.30 12.14
N ARG A 150 6.14 0.87 11.18
CA ARG A 150 5.88 -0.55 10.88
C ARG A 150 6.41 -0.96 9.49
N VAL A 151 7.44 -0.27 8.97
CA VAL A 151 8.08 -0.62 7.69
C VAL A 151 9.38 -1.37 7.94
N ALA A 152 9.46 -2.62 7.49
CA ALA A 152 10.58 -3.52 7.79
C ALA A 152 11.65 -3.63 6.70
N ALA A 153 11.30 -3.26 5.48
CA ALA A 153 12.21 -3.31 4.34
C ALA A 153 12.68 -1.92 3.96
N GLN A 154 13.89 -1.85 3.39
CA GLN A 154 14.38 -0.64 2.76
C GLN A 154 13.76 -0.50 1.37
N TYR A 155 13.22 0.68 1.08
CA TYR A 155 12.59 0.97 -0.20
C TYR A 155 13.34 2.08 -0.94
N GLY A 156 13.41 1.95 -2.26
CA GLY A 156 13.89 3.00 -3.17
C GLY A 156 12.74 3.70 -3.87
N LYS A 157 12.93 3.98 -5.17
CA LYS A 157 11.90 4.61 -6.02
C LYS A 157 10.81 3.59 -6.38
N VAL A 158 9.77 3.51 -5.55
CA VAL A 158 8.70 2.49 -5.67
C VAL A 158 7.28 3.07 -5.75
N ASN A 159 7.12 4.40 -5.91
CA ASN A 159 5.80 5.05 -6.06
C ASN A 159 4.77 4.65 -4.98
N GLY A 160 5.18 4.68 -3.72
CA GLY A 160 4.35 4.38 -2.56
C GLY A 160 4.17 2.90 -2.25
N GLU A 161 4.68 1.99 -3.08
CA GLU A 161 4.60 0.53 -2.90
C GLU A 161 5.54 0.05 -1.77
N ARG A 162 5.23 0.43 -0.53
CA ARG A 162 5.85 -0.07 0.68
C ARG A 162 4.84 -0.80 1.55
N THR A 163 5.30 -1.87 2.18
CA THR A 163 4.49 -2.69 3.05
C THR A 163 4.60 -2.17 4.48
N VAL A 164 3.44 -1.91 5.08
CA VAL A 164 3.29 -1.70 6.52
C VAL A 164 2.97 -3.06 7.13
N GLU A 165 3.80 -3.53 8.05
CA GLU A 165 3.58 -4.77 8.79
C GLU A 165 2.40 -4.60 9.75
N PRO A 166 1.35 -5.43 9.65
CA PRO A 166 0.30 -5.47 10.66
C PRO A 166 0.84 -6.03 11.97
N GLY A 167 0.31 -5.54 13.09
CA GLY A 167 0.57 -6.09 14.41
C GLY A 167 0.06 -5.18 15.53
N PRO A 168 -0.24 -5.75 16.71
CA PRO A 168 -0.71 -5.00 17.86
C PRO A 168 0.30 -4.01 18.37
N ILE A 169 -0.16 -3.05 19.17
CA ILE A 169 0.73 -2.06 19.79
C ILE A 169 1.88 -2.71 20.56
N TYR A 170 1.69 -3.93 21.09
CA TYR A 170 2.68 -4.70 21.83
C TYR A 170 3.87 -5.17 20.98
N ASP A 171 3.73 -5.29 19.66
CA ASP A 171 4.84 -5.65 18.79
C ASP A 171 5.85 -4.51 18.69
N PRO A 172 7.17 -4.80 18.59
CA PRO A 172 8.21 -3.78 18.57
C PRO A 172 8.06 -2.83 17.37
N MET A 173 8.34 -1.55 17.60
CA MET A 173 8.29 -0.50 16.56
C MET A 173 9.67 -0.32 15.92
N ARG A 174 9.72 0.12 14.67
CA ARG A 174 10.99 0.45 13.99
C ARG A 174 11.32 1.92 14.13
N GLY A 175 12.58 2.25 14.38
CA GLY A 175 13.00 3.64 14.58
C GLY A 175 14.50 3.81 14.46
N ALA A 176 14.97 5.05 14.64
CA ALA A 176 16.39 5.36 14.65
C ALA A 176 17.08 5.07 16.00
N GLY A 177 16.30 4.72 17.04
CA GLY A 177 16.82 4.40 18.36
C GLY A 177 17.18 2.92 18.51
N ASP A 178 18.01 2.62 19.52
CA ASP A 178 18.50 1.29 19.85
C ASP A 178 17.60 0.50 20.83
N GLY A 179 16.54 1.13 21.33
CA GLY A 179 15.58 0.52 22.26
C GLY A 179 16.06 0.41 23.71
N THR A 180 17.14 1.09 24.08
CA THR A 180 17.65 1.08 25.47
C THR A 180 16.65 1.65 26.47
N ASP A 181 16.03 2.80 26.16
CA ASP A 181 15.05 3.44 27.05
C ASP A 181 13.79 2.58 27.25
N ILE A 182 13.31 1.93 26.19
CA ILE A 182 12.13 1.05 26.31
C ILE A 182 12.47 -0.19 27.13
N ALA A 183 13.69 -0.74 27.03
CA ALA A 183 14.12 -1.86 27.86
C ALA A 183 14.05 -1.53 29.37
N VAL A 184 14.44 -0.31 29.76
CA VAL A 184 14.32 0.15 31.16
C VAL A 184 12.86 0.24 31.61
N VAL A 185 11.95 0.65 30.73
CA VAL A 185 10.51 0.69 31.05
C VAL A 185 9.96 -0.73 31.27
N LEU A 186 10.38 -1.68 30.43
CA LEU A 186 9.92 -3.06 30.48
C LEU A 186 10.49 -3.87 31.66
N GLU A 187 11.54 -3.38 32.34
CA GLU A 187 12.07 -4.02 33.56
C GLU A 187 11.12 -3.87 34.77
N ASP A 188 10.29 -2.83 34.81
CA ASP A 188 9.32 -2.58 35.88
C ASP A 188 8.02 -1.96 35.33
N PRO A 189 7.20 -2.73 34.58
CA PRO A 189 6.01 -2.22 33.92
C PRO A 189 4.95 -1.73 34.93
N ASP A 190 4.91 -2.30 36.14
CA ASP A 190 4.01 -1.88 37.22
C ASP A 190 4.35 -0.48 37.72
N TYR A 191 5.63 -0.16 37.89
CA TYR A 191 6.08 1.18 38.27
C TYR A 191 5.69 2.22 37.23
N TRP A 192 5.92 1.91 35.95
CA TRP A 192 5.60 2.78 34.82
C TRP A 192 4.12 2.78 34.45
N LYS A 193 3.33 1.88 35.04
CA LYS A 193 1.89 1.69 34.78
C LYS A 193 1.59 1.43 33.31
N VAL A 194 2.43 0.62 32.68
CA VAL A 194 2.27 0.22 31.28
C VAL A 194 1.73 -1.19 31.19
N ASP A 195 1.02 -1.48 30.11
CA ASP A 195 0.50 -2.80 29.77
C ASP A 195 1.27 -3.34 28.55
N THR A 196 1.91 -4.50 28.73
CA THR A 196 2.82 -5.10 27.75
C THR A 196 2.19 -6.24 26.96
N ASP A 197 1.03 -6.74 27.37
CA ASP A 197 0.41 -7.93 26.77
C ASP A 197 -1.12 -7.81 26.58
N GLY A 198 -1.74 -6.72 27.04
CA GLY A 198 -3.17 -6.48 26.90
C GLY A 198 -4.02 -7.14 27.97
N GLU A 199 -3.41 -7.78 28.97
CA GLU A 199 -4.11 -8.35 30.11
C GLU A 199 -4.12 -7.39 31.33
N GLY A 200 -3.30 -6.34 31.27
CA GLY A 200 -3.08 -5.37 32.33
C GLY A 200 -4.13 -4.27 32.43
N ARG A 201 -3.92 -3.36 33.39
CA ARG A 201 -4.67 -2.09 33.54
C ARG A 201 -3.84 -0.86 33.18
N GLY A 202 -2.63 -1.07 32.68
CA GLY A 202 -1.70 -0.02 32.32
C GLY A 202 -2.01 0.58 30.95
N THR A 203 -1.28 1.63 30.59
CA THR A 203 -1.29 2.17 29.22
C THR A 203 -0.59 1.18 28.29
N PRO A 204 -1.23 0.70 27.21
CA PRO A 204 -0.60 -0.21 26.25
C PRO A 204 0.71 0.34 25.68
N ILE A 205 1.74 -0.50 25.58
CA ILE A 205 3.08 -0.11 25.11
C ILE A 205 3.67 -1.13 24.14
N HIS A 206 4.50 -0.66 23.20
CA HIS A 206 5.28 -1.55 22.34
C HIS A 206 6.48 -2.16 23.08
N ASN A 207 6.69 -3.47 22.91
CA ASN A 207 7.71 -4.22 23.67
C ASN A 207 9.14 -4.13 23.12
N GLY A 208 9.46 -3.06 22.41
CA GLY A 208 10.82 -2.83 21.92
C GLY A 208 10.89 -1.83 20.78
N ILE A 209 12.14 -1.45 20.46
CA ILE A 209 12.47 -0.75 19.23
C ILE A 209 13.44 -1.61 18.43
N ILE A 210 13.15 -1.77 17.14
CA ILE A 210 14.07 -2.36 16.17
C ILE A 210 14.73 -1.20 15.42
N GLU A 211 16.05 -1.10 15.52
CA GLU A 211 16.80 -0.10 14.77
C GLU A 211 16.59 -0.30 13.26
N PHE A 212 16.18 0.75 12.57
CA PHE A 212 15.95 0.76 11.13
C PHE A 212 16.66 1.96 10.51
N GLU A 213 17.90 1.73 10.09
CA GLU A 213 18.84 2.74 9.59
C GLU A 213 18.23 3.70 8.56
N GLN A 214 17.42 3.20 7.62
CA GLN A 214 16.88 4.07 6.57
C GLN A 214 15.98 5.17 7.12
N ILE A 215 15.28 4.99 8.25
CA ILE A 215 14.31 5.97 8.76
C ILE A 215 14.94 7.31 9.17
N SER A 216 16.23 7.31 9.50
CA SER A 216 17.00 8.53 9.78
C SER A 216 17.63 9.15 8.53
N GLU A 217 17.51 8.49 7.38
CA GLU A 217 18.07 8.94 6.12
C GLU A 217 17.00 9.54 5.21
N SER A 218 17.40 10.50 4.36
CA SER A 218 16.51 11.12 3.39
C SER A 218 15.88 10.11 2.42
N GLU A 219 16.58 9.01 2.20
CA GLU A 219 16.26 7.89 1.35
C GLU A 219 14.93 7.23 1.76
N PHE A 220 14.53 7.35 3.03
CA PHE A 220 13.22 6.89 3.48
C PHE A 220 12.06 7.59 2.77
N CYS A 221 12.22 8.87 2.47
CA CYS A 221 11.19 9.68 1.82
C CYS A 221 11.01 9.31 0.33
N VAL A 222 11.98 8.60 -0.28
CA VAL A 222 12.03 8.33 -1.72
C VAL A 222 10.80 7.55 -2.20
N SER A 223 10.28 6.63 -1.39
CA SER A 223 9.14 5.81 -1.80
C SER A 223 7.94 6.68 -2.18
N CYS A 224 7.72 7.78 -1.46
CA CYS A 224 6.57 8.66 -1.66
C CYS A 224 6.92 9.95 -2.40
N HIS A 225 8.09 10.52 -2.15
CA HIS A 225 8.49 11.86 -2.62
C HIS A 225 9.43 11.86 -3.83
N GLN A 226 9.49 10.72 -4.54
CA GLN A 226 10.22 10.57 -5.79
C GLN A 226 9.42 9.72 -6.79
N VAL A 227 8.35 10.32 -7.33
CA VAL A 227 7.35 9.64 -8.15
C VAL A 227 7.65 9.76 -9.64
N ALA A 228 7.74 8.62 -10.32
CA ALA A 228 7.89 8.55 -11.77
C ALA A 228 6.78 7.70 -12.39
N VAL A 229 6.03 8.26 -13.34
CA VAL A 229 4.84 7.64 -13.95
C VAL A 229 5.12 6.96 -15.30
N HIS A 230 6.27 7.26 -15.90
CA HIS A 230 6.80 6.61 -17.09
C HIS A 230 8.33 6.74 -17.04
N PRO A 231 9.13 5.82 -17.63
CA PRO A 231 10.55 6.04 -17.81
C PRO A 231 10.83 7.46 -18.34
N GLY A 232 11.51 8.27 -17.52
CA GLY A 232 11.87 9.66 -17.83
C GLY A 232 10.84 10.75 -17.49
N ILE A 233 9.62 10.43 -17.07
CA ILE A 233 8.60 11.42 -16.65
C ILE A 233 8.46 11.41 -15.14
N LYS A 234 8.97 12.47 -14.51
CA LYS A 234 8.93 12.64 -13.05
C LYS A 234 7.72 13.52 -12.68
N LEU A 235 6.80 12.96 -11.90
CA LEU A 235 5.62 13.67 -11.39
C LEU A 235 5.96 14.44 -10.12
N GLU A 236 6.75 13.82 -9.26
CA GLU A 236 7.26 14.40 -8.01
C GLU A 236 8.74 14.07 -7.86
N VAL A 237 9.54 15.08 -7.53
CA VAL A 237 11.01 14.98 -7.47
C VAL A 237 11.58 15.61 -6.20
N VAL A 238 10.76 15.68 -5.15
CA VAL A 238 11.09 16.42 -3.93
C VAL A 238 12.35 15.87 -3.28
N TRP A 239 12.55 14.54 -3.27
CA TRP A 239 13.78 13.96 -2.75
C TRP A 239 15.02 14.37 -3.55
N GLU A 240 14.99 14.29 -4.88
CA GLU A 240 16.11 14.77 -5.73
C GLU A 240 16.37 16.27 -5.53
N GLN A 241 15.31 17.09 -5.46
CA GLN A 241 15.43 18.52 -5.17
C GLN A 241 16.07 18.79 -3.81
N TYR A 242 15.70 18.03 -2.79
CA TYR A 242 16.30 18.11 -1.47
C TYR A 242 17.79 17.75 -1.53
N ARG A 243 18.15 16.61 -2.15
CA ARG A 243 19.53 16.14 -2.31
C ARG A 243 20.43 17.15 -3.03
N ASP A 244 19.88 17.90 -3.98
CA ASP A 244 20.57 18.96 -4.73
C ASP A 244 20.51 20.34 -4.03
N SER A 245 19.91 20.43 -2.84
CA SER A 245 19.71 21.70 -2.14
C SER A 245 20.88 22.08 -1.22
N PRO A 246 21.03 23.37 -0.88
CA PRO A 246 21.94 23.80 0.19
C PRO A 246 21.61 23.19 1.56
N ALA A 247 20.35 22.80 1.82
CA ALA A 247 19.97 22.20 3.11
C ALA A 247 20.66 20.84 3.29
N ALA A 248 20.54 19.96 2.29
CA ALA A 248 21.23 18.68 2.28
C ALA A 248 22.76 18.83 2.36
N ALA A 249 23.33 19.81 1.65
CA ALA A 249 24.77 20.10 1.73
C ALA A 249 25.24 20.54 3.14
N ASN A 250 24.33 21.10 3.94
CA ASN A 250 24.57 21.51 5.32
C ASN A 250 24.15 20.45 6.36
N GLY A 251 23.67 19.28 5.94
CA GLY A 251 23.19 18.22 6.83
C GLY A 251 21.90 18.60 7.58
N VAL A 252 21.02 19.38 6.94
CA VAL A 252 19.71 19.81 7.45
C VAL A 252 18.60 19.20 6.62
#